data_AF-A0A4D6MGE5-F1
#
_entry.id   AF-A0A4D6MGE5-F1
#
_cell.length_a   1.000
_cell.length_b   1.000
_cell.length_c   1.000
_cell.angle_alpha   90.00
_cell.angle_beta   90.00
_cell.angle_gamma   90.00
#
_symmetry.space_group_name_H-M   'P 1'
#
loop_
_entity.id
_entity.type
_entity.pdbx_description
1 polymer ?
#
loop_
_entity_poly.entity_id
_entity_poly.type
_entity_poly.pdbx_seq_one_letter_code
_entity_poly.pdbx_strand_id
1 'polypeptide(L)'
;MKLVVCNINGQILGTNECWGFGPTKKVDNMAVLFVGSTMMYFERRRYGHVKRIHFNPLYMNHVVTDSRRMIVKRRQWTLRDYVAYVRAGLIVLDDILAADFLFAPVVHDDHWWCYVVNCQEKKLYVLDSIGHSNKNRKRIDKAVAHNFGLVFGMLMKCSEDDFPKFEVHCEITPIQPNLYDCCIIVLQMMDLWDGQKKFDDNNMPNYTNEQLQLIRHQYIWSWILDVDNIYRQEVLQYYDALL
;
A
#
# COMPACT_ATOMS: atom_id res chain seq x y z
N MET A 1 -6.61 2.97 27.62
CA MET A 1 -7.57 1.87 27.34
C MET A 1 -7.40 1.50 25.87
N LYS A 2 -7.26 0.22 25.51
CA LYS A 2 -7.21 -0.21 24.10
C LYS A 2 -8.66 -0.40 23.64
N LEU A 3 -9.14 0.48 22.77
CA LEU A 3 -10.45 0.38 22.15
C LEU A 3 -10.26 -0.05 20.68
N VAL A 4 -11.10 -0.97 20.21
CA VAL A 4 -11.23 -1.21 18.78
C VAL A 4 -12.07 -0.09 18.18
N VAL A 5 -11.48 0.68 17.28
CA VAL A 5 -12.13 1.84 16.64
C VAL A 5 -12.90 1.41 15.39
N CYS A 6 -12.36 0.43 14.67
CA CYS A 6 -12.96 -0.05 13.46
C CYS A 6 -12.74 -1.56 13.28
N ASN A 7 -13.75 -2.26 12.79
CA ASN A 7 -13.59 -3.56 12.17
C ASN A 7 -14.45 -3.65 10.91
N ILE A 8 -13.79 -3.52 9.75
CA ILE A 8 -14.41 -3.60 8.43
C ILE A 8 -13.89 -4.85 7.75
N ASN A 9 -14.79 -5.72 7.32
CA ASN A 9 -14.45 -6.97 6.61
C ASN A 9 -13.39 -7.81 7.36
N GLY A 10 -13.49 -7.87 8.69
CA GLY A 10 -12.57 -8.62 9.55
C GLY A 10 -11.18 -8.01 9.68
N GLN A 11 -10.97 -6.76 9.26
CA GLN A 11 -9.72 -6.03 9.44
C GLN A 11 -9.91 -4.99 10.53
N ILE A 12 -9.08 -5.06 11.58
CA ILE A 12 -9.24 -4.27 12.80
C ILE A 12 -8.31 -3.06 12.78
N LEU A 13 -8.84 -1.91 13.21
CA LEU A 13 -8.08 -0.70 13.55
C LEU A 13 -8.37 -0.34 15.00
N GLY A 14 -7.35 -0.24 15.84
CA GLY A 14 -7.47 0.17 17.23
C GLY A 14 -7.04 1.61 17.45
N THR A 15 -7.20 2.08 18.68
CA THR A 15 -6.77 3.42 19.11
C THR A 15 -5.26 3.66 18.92
N ASN A 16 -4.44 2.60 19.00
CA ASN A 16 -3.00 2.70 18.82
C ASN A 16 -2.64 3.04 17.38
N GLU A 17 -3.25 2.36 16.42
CA GLU A 17 -3.03 2.62 15.00
C GLU A 17 -3.61 3.98 14.60
N CYS A 18 -4.79 4.35 15.14
CA CYS A 18 -5.38 5.68 14.95
C CYS A 18 -4.48 6.82 15.41
N TRP A 19 -3.68 6.61 16.47
CA TRP A 19 -2.74 7.62 16.96
C TRP A 19 -1.71 8.03 15.90
N GLY A 20 -1.32 7.11 15.01
CA GLY A 20 -0.41 7.40 13.89
C GLY A 20 -0.97 8.41 12.88
N PHE A 21 -2.29 8.56 12.81
CA PHE A 21 -2.97 9.56 11.99
C PHE A 21 -3.03 10.94 12.66
N GLY A 22 -2.72 11.06 13.95
CA GLY A 22 -2.70 12.35 14.64
C GLY A 22 -1.68 13.35 14.06
N PRO A 23 -1.79 14.63 14.42
CA PRO A 23 -0.89 15.66 13.90
C PRO A 23 0.58 15.35 14.14
N THR A 24 1.39 15.47 13.09
CA THR A 24 2.84 15.19 13.08
C THR A 24 3.24 13.75 13.41
N LYS A 25 2.29 12.82 13.56
CA LYS A 25 2.56 11.41 13.89
C LYS A 25 2.88 10.59 12.64
N LYS A 26 3.73 9.58 12.81
CA LYS A 26 4.07 8.62 11.76
C LYS A 26 3.09 7.45 11.83
N VAL A 27 2.59 7.05 10.67
CA VAL A 27 1.72 5.89 10.50
C VAL A 27 2.56 4.61 10.42
N ASP A 28 2.12 3.55 11.08
CA ASP A 28 2.83 2.27 11.14
C ASP A 28 2.32 1.23 10.12
N ASN A 29 2.99 0.08 10.07
CA ASN A 29 2.66 -1.02 9.16
C ASN A 29 1.24 -1.59 9.39
N MET A 30 0.74 -1.56 10.62
CA MET A 30 -0.57 -2.15 10.95
C MET A 30 -1.70 -1.26 10.43
N ALA A 31 -1.53 0.06 10.54
CA ALA A 31 -2.41 1.03 9.91
C ALA A 31 -2.41 0.90 8.38
N VAL A 32 -1.24 0.78 7.74
CA VAL A 32 -1.15 0.59 6.27
C VAL A 32 -1.79 -0.74 5.83
N LEU A 33 -1.60 -1.81 6.60
CA LEU A 33 -2.28 -3.10 6.36
C LEU A 33 -3.81 -2.95 6.43
N PHE A 34 -4.32 -2.22 7.44
CA PHE A 34 -5.74 -1.91 7.53
C PHE A 34 -6.21 -1.14 6.30
N VAL A 35 -5.55 -0.03 5.96
CA VAL A 35 -5.96 0.85 4.85
C VAL A 35 -6.01 0.09 3.53
N GLY A 36 -4.93 -0.63 3.16
CA GLY A 36 -4.89 -1.37 1.90
C GLY A 36 -5.96 -2.46 1.80
N SER A 37 -6.24 -3.15 2.90
CA SER A 37 -7.33 -4.15 2.93
C SER A 37 -8.71 -3.50 2.78
N THR A 38 -8.92 -2.37 3.44
CA THR A 38 -10.18 -1.61 3.39
C THR A 38 -10.40 -0.97 2.01
N MET A 39 -9.35 -0.46 1.36
CA MET A 39 -9.42 0.04 -0.03
C MET A 39 -9.87 -1.05 -1.01
N MET A 40 -9.25 -2.24 -0.97
CA MET A 40 -9.68 -3.37 -1.81
C MET A 40 -11.13 -3.79 -1.50
N TYR A 41 -11.50 -3.82 -0.21
CA TYR A 41 -12.87 -4.17 0.18
C TYR A 41 -13.89 -3.15 -0.35
N PHE A 42 -13.59 -1.86 -0.24
CA PHE A 42 -14.47 -0.79 -0.75
C PHE A 42 -14.58 -0.82 -2.27
N GLU A 43 -13.48 -1.10 -2.98
CA GLU A 43 -13.52 -1.31 -4.43
C GLU A 43 -14.46 -2.47 -4.79
N ARG A 44 -14.30 -3.62 -4.13
CA ARG A 44 -15.18 -4.78 -4.33
C ARG A 44 -16.63 -4.49 -3.99
N ARG A 45 -16.89 -3.80 -2.88
CA ARG A 45 -18.25 -3.40 -2.46
C ARG A 45 -18.90 -2.50 -3.51
N ARG A 46 -18.13 -1.59 -4.10
CA ARG A 46 -18.64 -0.60 -5.07
C ARG A 46 -18.81 -1.16 -6.48
N TYR A 47 -17.89 -2.00 -6.95
CA TYR A 47 -17.82 -2.43 -8.35
C TYR A 47 -18.01 -3.94 -8.55
N GLY A 48 -18.11 -4.72 -7.47
CA GLY A 48 -18.22 -6.18 -7.51
C GLY A 48 -16.90 -6.91 -7.75
N HIS A 49 -15.79 -6.20 -7.89
CA HIS A 49 -14.47 -6.76 -8.18
C HIS A 49 -13.35 -5.86 -7.66
N VAL A 50 -12.12 -6.38 -7.60
CA VAL A 50 -10.91 -5.65 -7.20
C VAL A 50 -9.98 -5.55 -8.40
N LYS A 51 -9.64 -4.33 -8.84
CA LYS A 51 -8.62 -4.07 -9.88
C LYS A 51 -7.37 -3.42 -9.32
N ARG A 52 -7.44 -2.86 -8.11
CA ARG A 52 -6.32 -2.21 -7.42
C ARG A 52 -5.94 -3.07 -6.22
N ILE A 53 -5.03 -4.01 -6.45
CA ILE A 53 -4.60 -4.94 -5.41
C ILE A 53 -3.53 -4.27 -4.56
N HIS A 54 -3.66 -4.38 -3.24
CA HIS A 54 -2.66 -3.89 -2.30
C HIS A 54 -2.05 -5.09 -1.56
N PHE A 55 -0.74 -5.30 -1.75
CA PHE A 55 0.00 -6.23 -0.91
C PHE A 55 0.17 -5.69 0.51
N ASN A 56 0.13 -6.60 1.48
CA ASN A 56 0.45 -6.31 2.86
C ASN A 56 1.87 -5.70 2.94
N PRO A 57 2.10 -4.62 3.71
CA PRO A 57 3.43 -4.00 3.88
C PRO A 57 4.52 -4.97 4.39
N LEU A 58 4.15 -6.07 5.06
CA LEU A 58 5.08 -7.12 5.47
C LEU A 58 5.78 -7.81 4.29
N TYR A 59 5.16 -7.85 3.12
CA TYR A 59 5.78 -8.37 1.89
C TYR A 59 7.11 -7.66 1.62
N MET A 60 7.07 -6.33 1.60
CA MET A 60 8.25 -5.53 1.28
C MET A 60 9.31 -5.63 2.37
N ASN A 61 8.92 -5.70 3.64
CA ASN A 61 9.85 -5.96 4.74
C ASN A 61 10.61 -7.28 4.53
N HIS A 62 9.93 -8.35 4.13
CA HIS A 62 10.56 -9.63 3.84
C HIS A 62 11.45 -9.61 2.59
N VAL A 63 11.02 -8.97 1.50
CA VAL A 63 11.85 -8.80 0.29
C VAL A 63 13.12 -8.02 0.60
N VAL A 64 13.00 -6.88 1.30
CA VAL A 64 14.14 -6.03 1.67
C VAL A 64 15.08 -6.79 2.62
N THR A 65 14.55 -7.47 3.64
CA THR A 65 15.35 -8.23 4.60
C THR A 65 16.10 -9.38 3.93
N ASP A 66 15.44 -10.12 3.04
CA ASP A 66 16.07 -11.22 2.32
C ASP A 66 17.16 -10.71 1.36
N SER A 67 16.95 -9.57 0.69
CA SER A 67 17.93 -8.97 -0.21
C SER A 67 19.28 -8.61 0.47
N ARG A 68 19.26 -8.41 1.80
CA ARG A 68 20.45 -8.13 2.62
C ARG A 68 21.30 -9.37 2.87
N ARG A 69 20.74 -10.57 2.73
CA ARG A 69 21.44 -11.84 2.91
C ARG A 69 22.37 -12.12 1.73
N MET A 70 23.39 -12.96 1.98
CA MET A 70 24.23 -13.54 0.92
C MET A 70 23.34 -14.32 -0.05
N ILE A 71 23.64 -14.27 -1.36
CA ILE A 71 22.81 -14.86 -2.41
C ILE A 71 22.47 -16.32 -2.11
N VAL A 72 23.46 -17.12 -1.71
CA VAL A 72 23.28 -18.55 -1.35
C VAL A 72 22.43 -18.80 -0.10
N LYS A 73 22.16 -17.77 0.70
CA LYS A 73 21.32 -17.82 1.92
C LYS A 73 19.97 -17.11 1.73
N ARG A 74 19.70 -16.57 0.54
CA ARG A 74 18.40 -15.98 0.23
C ARG A 74 17.35 -17.07 0.16
N ARG A 75 16.14 -16.75 0.59
CA ARG A 75 15.03 -17.69 0.51
C ARG A 75 14.69 -17.97 -0.96
N GLN A 76 14.26 -19.19 -1.24
CA GLN A 76 13.53 -19.48 -2.47
C GLN A 76 12.06 -19.08 -2.24
N TRP A 77 11.53 -18.25 -3.13
CA TRP A 77 10.14 -17.81 -3.08
C TRP A 77 9.26 -18.79 -3.83
N THR A 78 8.10 -19.10 -3.28
CA THR A 78 7.08 -19.96 -3.89
C THR A 78 5.73 -19.25 -3.91
N LEU A 79 4.80 -19.66 -4.77
CA LEU A 79 3.43 -19.10 -4.77
C LEU A 79 2.77 -19.14 -3.38
N ARG A 80 3.01 -20.21 -2.60
CA ARG A 80 2.48 -20.34 -1.24
C ARG A 80 2.95 -19.21 -0.32
N ASP A 81 4.17 -18.71 -0.51
CA ASP A 81 4.68 -17.59 0.28
C ASP A 81 3.92 -16.30 -0.01
N TYR A 82 3.53 -16.08 -1.27
CA TYR A 82 2.83 -14.87 -1.69
C TYR A 82 1.39 -14.82 -1.17
N VAL A 83 0.75 -15.97 -0.96
CA VAL A 83 -0.62 -16.05 -0.39
C VAL A 83 -0.70 -15.33 0.96
N ALA A 84 0.37 -15.30 1.75
CA ALA A 84 0.40 -14.64 3.04
C ALA A 84 0.34 -13.10 2.98
N TYR A 85 0.57 -12.51 1.80
CA TYR A 85 0.60 -11.06 1.62
C TYR A 85 -0.63 -10.48 0.92
N VAL A 86 -1.58 -11.33 0.55
CA VAL A 86 -2.88 -10.91 0.00
C VAL A 86 -3.97 -11.08 1.04
N ARG A 87 -5.02 -10.24 0.95
CA ARG A 87 -6.15 -10.34 1.87
C ARG A 87 -7.02 -11.54 1.49
N ALA A 88 -6.90 -12.61 2.29
CA ALA A 88 -7.73 -13.81 2.13
C ALA A 88 -9.23 -13.45 2.12
N GLY A 89 -9.98 -14.06 1.20
CA GLY A 89 -11.41 -13.79 1.03
C GLY A 89 -11.73 -12.49 0.30
N LEU A 90 -10.77 -11.61 0.00
CA LEU A 90 -10.94 -10.50 -0.95
C LEU A 90 -10.52 -10.89 -2.37
N ILE A 91 -9.32 -11.46 -2.49
CA ILE A 91 -8.71 -11.87 -3.75
C ILE A 91 -7.96 -13.20 -3.59
N VAL A 92 -7.72 -13.87 -4.70
CA VAL A 92 -6.73 -14.95 -4.84
C VAL A 92 -5.53 -14.45 -5.64
N LEU A 93 -4.40 -15.17 -5.62
CA LEU A 93 -3.19 -14.71 -6.31
C LEU A 93 -3.38 -14.56 -7.83
N ASP A 94 -4.19 -15.43 -8.45
CA ASP A 94 -4.43 -15.38 -9.90
C ASP A 94 -5.15 -14.07 -10.33
N ASP A 95 -5.88 -13.42 -9.42
CA ASP A 95 -6.52 -12.12 -9.68
C ASP A 95 -5.49 -11.04 -10.03
N ILE A 96 -4.23 -11.17 -9.60
CA ILE A 96 -3.14 -10.24 -9.91
C ILE A 96 -2.93 -10.10 -11.42
N LEU A 97 -3.11 -11.18 -12.19
CA LEU A 97 -2.92 -11.13 -13.65
C LEU A 97 -4.04 -10.36 -14.36
N ALA A 98 -5.21 -10.27 -13.75
CA ALA A 98 -6.39 -9.59 -14.29
C ALA A 98 -6.63 -8.20 -13.66
N ALA A 99 -5.87 -7.84 -12.64
CA ALA A 99 -5.89 -6.53 -12.00
C ALA A 99 -5.33 -5.46 -12.95
N ASP A 100 -5.63 -4.19 -12.66
CA ASP A 100 -5.01 -3.06 -13.35
C ASP A 100 -3.66 -2.73 -12.68
N PHE A 101 -3.67 -2.70 -11.35
CA PHE A 101 -2.51 -2.30 -10.56
C PHE A 101 -2.29 -3.20 -9.35
N LEU A 102 -1.02 -3.51 -9.09
CA LEU A 102 -0.56 -4.13 -7.85
C LEU A 102 0.35 -3.14 -7.10
N PHE A 103 -0.14 -2.65 -5.98
CA PHE A 103 0.57 -1.74 -5.09
C PHE A 103 1.26 -2.52 -3.98
N ALA A 104 2.48 -2.12 -3.64
CA ALA A 104 3.21 -2.66 -2.52
C ALA A 104 3.95 -1.54 -1.77
N PRO A 105 3.36 -1.02 -0.68
CA PRO A 105 3.98 0.01 0.14
C PRO A 105 5.16 -0.58 0.92
N VAL A 106 6.19 0.22 1.13
CA VAL A 106 7.40 -0.17 1.85
C VAL A 106 7.86 0.94 2.78
N VAL A 107 8.34 0.54 3.95
CA VAL A 107 9.01 1.42 4.89
C VAL A 107 10.46 0.98 5.05
N HIS A 108 11.38 1.93 4.97
CA HIS A 108 12.79 1.69 5.25
C HIS A 108 13.44 2.99 5.72
N ASP A 109 14.22 2.90 6.79
CA ASP A 109 14.92 4.03 7.39
C ASP A 109 13.95 5.19 7.66
N ASP A 110 12.82 4.85 8.30
CA ASP A 110 11.78 5.78 8.71
C ASP A 110 11.06 6.53 7.57
N HIS A 111 11.25 6.09 6.33
CA HIS A 111 10.62 6.66 5.14
C HIS A 111 9.70 5.66 4.43
N TRP A 112 8.52 6.12 4.03
CA TRP A 112 7.54 5.36 3.28
C TRP A 112 7.53 5.76 1.80
N TRP A 113 7.50 4.76 0.93
CA TRP A 113 7.21 4.94 -0.50
C TRP A 113 6.42 3.72 -1.02
N CYS A 114 6.00 3.74 -2.28
CA CYS A 114 5.23 2.65 -2.87
C CYS A 114 5.83 2.17 -4.19
N TYR A 115 5.91 0.86 -4.37
CA TYR A 115 6.08 0.26 -5.70
C TYR A 115 4.72 -0.07 -6.29
N VAL A 116 4.57 0.11 -7.59
CA VAL A 116 3.32 -0.18 -8.30
C VAL A 116 3.62 -0.92 -9.60
N VAL A 117 3.02 -2.08 -9.79
CA VAL A 117 3.05 -2.79 -11.08
C VAL A 117 1.78 -2.46 -11.83
N ASN A 118 1.91 -1.87 -13.02
CA ASN A 118 0.83 -1.94 -14.02
C ASN A 118 0.80 -3.38 -14.53
N CYS A 119 -0.26 -4.10 -14.16
CA CYS A 119 -0.36 -5.53 -14.37
C CYS A 119 -0.64 -5.89 -15.83
N GLN A 120 -1.19 -4.97 -16.62
CA GLN A 120 -1.44 -5.15 -18.05
C GLN A 120 -0.16 -4.91 -18.86
N GLU A 121 0.50 -3.77 -18.62
CA GLU A 121 1.71 -3.36 -19.35
C GLU A 121 2.99 -4.06 -18.84
N LYS A 122 2.92 -4.74 -17.69
CA LYS A 122 4.07 -5.32 -16.99
C LYS A 122 5.17 -4.28 -16.75
N LYS A 123 4.77 -3.06 -16.38
CA LYS A 123 5.69 -1.98 -15.99
C LYS A 123 5.69 -1.77 -14.49
N LEU A 124 6.87 -1.56 -13.92
CA LEU A 124 7.05 -1.32 -12.49
C LEU A 124 7.43 0.15 -12.27
N TYR A 125 6.69 0.80 -11.39
CA TYR A 125 6.87 2.18 -11.02
C TYR A 125 7.25 2.29 -9.55
N VAL A 126 7.94 3.38 -9.20
CA VAL A 126 8.19 3.78 -7.83
C VAL A 126 7.64 5.18 -7.59
N LEU A 127 6.79 5.29 -6.57
CA LEU A 127 6.12 6.50 -6.15
C LEU A 127 6.71 6.91 -4.80
N ASP A 128 7.41 8.06 -4.75
CA ASP A 128 8.20 8.47 -3.58
C ASP A 128 8.12 9.98 -3.36
N SER A 129 7.62 10.39 -2.21
CA SER A 129 7.42 11.81 -1.87
C SER A 129 8.67 12.56 -1.42
N ILE A 130 9.80 11.89 -1.14
CA ILE A 130 11.05 12.53 -0.69
C ILE A 130 12.08 12.66 -1.81
N GLY A 131 12.11 11.77 -2.80
CA GLY A 131 13.11 11.91 -3.85
C GLY A 131 13.04 10.90 -4.99
N HIS A 132 13.00 11.46 -6.19
CA HIS A 132 12.92 10.75 -7.48
C HIS A 132 14.21 10.03 -7.90
N SER A 133 15.28 10.10 -7.10
CA SER A 133 16.58 9.50 -7.44
C SER A 133 17.47 9.20 -6.24
N ASN A 134 16.95 8.53 -5.20
CA ASN A 134 17.78 8.10 -4.07
C ASN A 134 18.74 6.97 -4.52
N LYS A 135 20.02 7.30 -4.77
CA LYS A 135 21.05 6.32 -5.17
C LYS A 135 21.18 5.18 -4.16
N ASN A 136 20.81 5.40 -2.90
CA ASN A 136 20.86 4.39 -1.84
C ASN A 136 19.73 3.35 -1.98
N ARG A 137 18.64 3.65 -2.71
CA ARG A 137 17.52 2.72 -2.94
C ARG A 137 17.77 1.70 -4.05
N LYS A 138 18.77 1.91 -4.93
CA LYS A 138 19.03 1.04 -6.10
C LYS A 138 19.09 -0.46 -5.78
N ARG A 139 19.64 -0.83 -4.62
CA ARG A 139 19.69 -2.23 -4.19
C ARG A 139 18.30 -2.79 -3.88
N ILE A 140 17.45 -1.99 -3.25
CA ILE A 140 16.06 -2.33 -2.94
C ILE A 140 15.26 -2.39 -4.23
N ASP A 141 15.38 -1.40 -5.11
CA ASP A 141 14.72 -1.37 -6.42
C ASP A 141 14.97 -2.67 -7.20
N LYS A 142 16.23 -3.10 -7.29
CA LYS A 142 16.60 -4.36 -7.96
C LYS A 142 16.02 -5.60 -7.28
N ALA A 143 16.04 -5.65 -5.95
CA ALA A 143 15.50 -6.78 -5.21
C ALA A 143 13.98 -6.89 -5.38
N VAL A 144 13.29 -5.76 -5.35
CA VAL A 144 11.85 -5.66 -5.55
C VAL A 144 11.46 -6.02 -6.99
N ALA A 145 12.14 -5.45 -7.98
CA ALA A 145 11.90 -5.76 -9.39
C ALA A 145 12.09 -7.25 -9.69
N HIS A 146 13.15 -7.86 -9.14
CA HIS A 146 13.38 -9.29 -9.25
C HIS A 146 12.26 -10.10 -8.60
N ASN A 147 11.81 -9.73 -7.39
CA ASN A 147 10.76 -10.46 -6.69
C ASN A 147 9.39 -10.35 -7.38
N PHE A 148 9.08 -9.20 -7.97
CA PHE A 148 7.91 -9.07 -8.85
C PHE A 148 8.03 -9.94 -10.10
N GLY A 149 9.22 -10.04 -10.70
CA GLY A 149 9.47 -10.96 -11.81
C GLY A 149 9.18 -12.41 -11.43
N LEU A 150 9.61 -12.84 -10.24
CA LEU A 150 9.34 -14.17 -9.69
C LEU A 150 7.82 -14.44 -9.55
N VAL A 151 7.08 -13.57 -8.85
CA VAL A 151 5.64 -13.82 -8.62
C VAL A 151 4.86 -13.81 -9.93
N PHE A 152 5.12 -12.86 -10.83
CA PHE A 152 4.42 -12.82 -12.12
C PHE A 152 4.80 -14.01 -13.00
N GLY A 153 6.07 -14.42 -13.01
CA GLY A 153 6.50 -15.60 -13.77
C GLY A 153 5.84 -16.89 -13.29
N MET A 154 5.76 -17.08 -11.97
CA MET A 154 5.05 -18.22 -11.37
C MET A 154 3.55 -18.21 -11.70
N LEU A 155 2.88 -17.05 -11.64
CA LEU A 155 1.46 -16.92 -11.95
C LEU A 155 1.18 -17.15 -13.44
N MET A 156 2.06 -16.67 -14.31
CA MET A 156 1.98 -16.88 -15.77
C MET A 156 2.39 -18.29 -16.18
N LYS A 157 2.92 -19.11 -15.26
CA LYS A 157 3.38 -20.49 -15.48
C LYS A 157 4.44 -20.57 -16.60
N CYS A 158 5.30 -19.56 -16.71
CA CYS A 158 6.42 -19.59 -17.67
C CYS A 158 7.67 -20.26 -17.06
N SER A 159 8.64 -20.61 -17.91
CA SER A 159 9.98 -21.02 -17.48
C SER A 159 10.70 -19.88 -16.77
N GLU A 160 11.62 -20.18 -15.85
CA GLU A 160 12.40 -19.14 -15.14
C GLU A 160 13.13 -18.18 -16.11
N ASP A 161 13.63 -18.69 -17.24
CA ASP A 161 14.29 -17.90 -18.28
C ASP A 161 13.34 -16.86 -18.94
N ASP A 162 12.04 -17.12 -18.88
CA ASP A 162 10.97 -16.31 -19.47
C ASP A 162 10.21 -15.48 -18.42
N PHE A 163 10.69 -15.42 -17.19
CA PHE A 163 10.07 -14.59 -16.16
C PHE A 163 10.13 -13.10 -16.56
N PRO A 164 9.04 -12.33 -16.33
CA PRO A 164 9.05 -10.90 -16.61
C PRO A 164 10.20 -10.18 -15.92
N LYS A 165 10.95 -9.40 -16.69
CA LYS A 165 12.06 -8.58 -16.19
C LYS A 165 11.57 -7.16 -16.03
N PHE A 166 11.26 -6.78 -14.80
CA PHE A 166 10.83 -5.42 -14.48
C PHE A 166 12.02 -4.47 -14.40
N GLU A 167 11.89 -3.31 -15.05
CA GLU A 167 12.71 -2.13 -14.78
C GLU A 167 11.89 -1.15 -13.94
N VAL A 168 12.52 -0.52 -12.95
CA VAL A 168 11.84 0.44 -12.06
C VAL A 168 11.85 1.82 -12.69
N HIS A 169 10.66 2.33 -13.03
CA HIS A 169 10.45 3.69 -13.50
C HIS A 169 10.15 4.63 -12.33
N CYS A 170 10.98 5.65 -12.12
CA CYS A 170 10.70 6.70 -11.15
C CYS A 170 9.68 7.67 -11.73
N GLU A 171 8.50 7.75 -11.11
CA GLU A 171 7.48 8.73 -11.47
C GLU A 171 7.71 10.05 -10.75
N ILE A 172 7.29 11.14 -11.39
CA ILE A 172 7.24 12.44 -10.73
C ILE A 172 6.00 12.44 -9.83
N THR A 173 6.24 12.32 -8.53
CA THR A 173 5.20 12.34 -7.50
C THR A 173 5.28 13.60 -6.62
N PRO A 174 4.21 13.90 -5.85
CA PRO A 174 4.16 15.10 -5.02
C PRO A 174 5.29 15.11 -4.02
N ILE A 175 5.97 16.24 -3.89
CA ILE A 175 7.03 16.41 -2.90
C ILE A 175 6.38 16.66 -1.55
N GLN A 176 6.74 15.89 -0.54
CA GLN A 176 6.17 16.08 0.78
C GLN A 176 6.61 17.42 1.40
N PRO A 177 5.70 18.17 2.03
CA PRO A 177 6.02 19.47 2.61
C PRO A 177 6.66 19.39 4.02
N ASN A 178 6.77 18.20 4.61
CA ASN A 178 7.28 17.99 5.96
C ASN A 178 8.00 16.63 6.11
N LEU A 179 8.38 16.24 7.33
CA LEU A 179 9.20 15.04 7.60
C LEU A 179 8.41 13.79 8.06
N TYR A 180 7.09 13.84 8.11
CA TYR A 180 6.28 12.80 8.75
C TYR A 180 5.07 12.32 7.93
N ASP A 181 4.74 12.99 6.82
CA ASP A 181 3.58 12.67 5.99
C ASP A 181 3.86 11.72 4.82
N CYS A 182 5.07 11.16 4.70
CA CYS A 182 5.40 10.19 3.65
C CYS A 182 4.36 9.06 3.54
N CYS A 183 3.93 8.51 4.67
CA CYS A 183 2.91 7.46 4.67
C CYS A 183 1.53 7.97 4.23
N ILE A 184 1.11 9.16 4.64
CA ILE A 184 -0.19 9.71 4.25
C ILE A 184 -0.25 9.93 2.75
N ILE A 185 0.85 10.41 2.17
CA ILE A 185 0.99 10.57 0.72
C ILE A 185 1.02 9.21 0.03
N VAL A 186 1.69 8.19 0.59
CA VAL A 186 1.64 6.80 0.07
C VAL A 186 0.21 6.25 0.05
N LEU A 187 -0.59 6.50 1.10
CA LEU A 187 -2.00 6.07 1.11
C LEU A 187 -2.78 6.77 -0.01
N GLN A 188 -2.54 8.07 -0.24
CA GLN A 188 -3.15 8.79 -1.36
C GLN A 188 -2.67 8.27 -2.72
N MET A 189 -1.39 7.89 -2.87
CA MET A 189 -0.87 7.26 -4.09
C MET A 189 -1.56 5.92 -4.35
N MET A 190 -1.77 5.10 -3.32
CA MET A 190 -2.49 3.83 -3.43
C MET A 190 -3.93 4.03 -3.90
N ASP A 191 -4.59 5.10 -3.44
CA ASP A 191 -5.98 5.40 -3.79
C ASP A 191 -6.12 6.01 -5.20
N LEU A 192 -5.31 7.03 -5.50
CA LEU A 192 -5.53 7.91 -6.66
C LEU A 192 -4.67 7.58 -7.88
N TRP A 193 -3.48 7.01 -7.70
CA TRP A 193 -2.53 6.88 -8.81
C TRP A 193 -2.99 5.85 -9.84
N ASP A 194 -3.04 6.21 -11.11
CA ASP A 194 -3.38 5.31 -12.21
C ASP A 194 -2.49 5.52 -13.45
N GLY A 195 -1.40 6.28 -13.29
CA GLY A 195 -0.47 6.64 -14.36
C GLY A 195 -0.98 7.71 -15.32
N GLN A 196 -2.20 8.23 -15.15
CA GLN A 196 -2.75 9.29 -15.99
C GLN A 196 -2.53 10.67 -15.37
N LYS A 197 -2.25 11.66 -16.24
CA LYS A 197 -2.05 13.05 -15.86
C LYS A 197 -3.40 13.75 -15.63
N LYS A 198 -3.95 13.64 -14.43
CA LYS A 198 -5.28 14.18 -14.05
C LYS A 198 -5.22 15.43 -13.18
N PHE A 199 -4.03 15.83 -12.73
CA PHE A 199 -3.85 16.89 -11.74
C PHE A 199 -2.90 17.97 -12.29
N ASP A 200 -3.43 18.90 -13.07
CA ASP A 200 -2.63 19.97 -13.71
C ASP A 200 -1.40 19.41 -14.44
N ASP A 201 -1.63 18.46 -15.36
CA ASP A 201 -0.60 17.69 -16.09
C ASP A 201 0.32 16.79 -15.24
N ASN A 202 -0.03 16.56 -13.97
CA ASN A 202 0.64 15.59 -13.08
C ASN A 202 -0.21 14.34 -12.82
N ASN A 203 0.46 13.24 -12.46
CA ASN A 203 -0.15 11.97 -12.13
C ASN A 203 -0.76 11.92 -10.72
N MET A 204 -0.47 12.93 -9.89
CA MET A 204 -0.93 13.07 -8.49
C MET A 204 -1.07 14.56 -8.14
N PRO A 205 -1.98 14.93 -7.21
CA PRO A 205 -2.09 16.31 -6.75
C PRO A 205 -0.97 16.67 -5.77
N ASN A 206 -0.62 17.95 -5.70
CA ASN A 206 0.25 18.49 -4.66
C ASN A 206 -0.52 18.71 -3.37
N TYR A 207 0.18 18.67 -2.22
CA TYR A 207 -0.44 18.82 -0.91
C TYR A 207 0.28 19.88 -0.07
N THR A 208 -0.50 20.74 0.60
CA THR A 208 -0.03 21.58 1.70
C THR A 208 -0.07 20.81 3.03
N ASN A 209 0.58 21.34 4.07
CA ASN A 209 0.52 20.76 5.42
C ASN A 209 -0.93 20.68 5.93
N GLU A 210 -1.71 21.74 5.71
CA GLU A 210 -3.10 21.84 6.15
C GLU A 210 -3.99 20.80 5.45
N GLN A 211 -3.78 20.60 4.14
CA GLN A 211 -4.49 19.56 3.39
C GLN A 211 -4.16 18.16 3.91
N LEU A 212 -2.89 17.88 4.22
CA LEU A 212 -2.49 16.58 4.78
C LEU A 212 -3.08 16.33 6.18
N GLN A 213 -3.19 17.38 7.01
CA GLN A 213 -3.89 17.27 8.30
C GLN A 213 -5.38 17.00 8.12
N LEU A 214 -6.02 17.61 7.11
CA LEU A 214 -7.41 17.31 6.80
C LEU A 214 -7.60 15.86 6.33
N ILE A 215 -6.74 15.40 5.41
CA ILE A 215 -6.76 14.02 4.89
C ILE A 215 -6.59 13.00 6.03
N ARG A 216 -5.67 13.26 6.97
CA ARG A 216 -5.48 12.43 8.17
C ARG A 216 -6.77 12.25 8.97
N HIS A 217 -7.49 13.34 9.22
CA HIS A 217 -8.78 13.28 9.92
C HIS A 217 -9.85 12.57 9.10
N GLN A 218 -9.91 12.84 7.79
CA GLN A 218 -10.88 12.23 6.89
C GLN A 218 -10.75 10.71 6.83
N TYR A 219 -9.53 10.16 6.83
CA TYR A 219 -9.33 8.72 6.90
C TYR A 219 -9.99 8.10 8.12
N ILE A 220 -9.68 8.61 9.33
CA ILE A 220 -10.24 8.08 10.58
C ILE A 220 -11.77 8.18 10.58
N TRP A 221 -12.31 9.35 10.24
CA TRP A 221 -13.77 9.53 10.23
C TRP A 221 -14.46 8.66 9.19
N SER A 222 -13.87 8.48 8.01
CA SER A 222 -14.44 7.62 6.97
C SER A 222 -14.58 6.17 7.45
N TRP A 223 -13.61 5.65 8.21
CA TRP A 223 -13.66 4.28 8.72
C TRP A 223 -14.57 4.13 9.95
N ILE A 224 -14.60 5.12 10.83
CA ILE A 224 -15.52 5.13 11.98
C ILE A 224 -16.97 5.12 11.48
N LEU A 225 -17.29 5.98 10.50
CA LEU A 225 -18.64 6.20 10.00
C LEU A 225 -19.08 5.19 8.94
N ASP A 226 -18.18 4.36 8.42
CA ASP A 226 -18.53 3.36 7.41
C ASP A 226 -19.60 2.40 7.93
N VAL A 227 -20.56 2.06 7.06
CA VAL A 227 -21.69 1.20 7.41
C VAL A 227 -21.28 -0.23 7.76
N ASP A 228 -20.14 -0.70 7.27
CA ASP A 228 -19.62 -2.04 7.53
C ASP A 228 -18.66 -2.08 8.74
N ASN A 229 -18.45 -0.94 9.41
CA ASN A 229 -17.74 -0.94 10.69
C ASN A 229 -18.66 -1.50 11.78
N ILE A 230 -18.41 -2.72 12.22
CA ILE A 230 -19.25 -3.39 13.24
C ILE A 230 -19.22 -2.68 14.61
N TYR A 231 -18.20 -1.86 14.87
CA TYR A 231 -18.07 -1.08 16.11
C TYR A 231 -18.59 0.35 15.99
N ARG A 232 -19.18 0.73 14.84
CA ARG A 232 -19.61 2.11 14.56
C ARG A 232 -20.45 2.71 15.67
N GLN A 233 -21.49 2.01 16.13
CA GLN A 233 -22.39 2.55 17.16
C GLN A 233 -21.69 2.69 18.52
N GLU A 234 -20.92 1.68 18.93
CA GLU A 234 -20.18 1.71 20.20
C GLU A 234 -19.16 2.86 20.24
N VAL A 235 -18.44 3.08 19.13
CA VAL A 235 -17.44 4.13 19.02
C VAL A 235 -18.09 5.52 19.00
N LEU A 236 -19.20 5.69 18.27
CA LEU A 236 -19.91 6.98 18.24
C LEU A 236 -20.52 7.33 19.61
N GLN A 237 -21.02 6.34 20.35
CA GLN A 237 -21.48 6.53 21.72
C GLN A 237 -20.33 6.87 22.66
N TYR A 238 -19.19 6.19 22.55
CA TYR A 238 -18.04 6.42 23.42
C TYR A 238 -17.47 7.85 23.31
N TYR A 239 -17.49 8.44 22.11
CA TYR A 239 -16.94 9.77 21.85
C TYR A 239 -18.00 10.88 21.89
N ASP A 240 -19.23 10.60 22.32
CA ASP A 240 -20.36 11.54 22.26
C ASP A 240 -20.54 12.18 20.86
N ALA A 241 -20.23 11.40 19.82
CA ALA A 241 -20.30 11.84 18.42
C ALA A 241 -21.69 11.61 17.78
N LEU A 242 -22.66 11.14 18.58
CA LEU A 242 -24.08 11.15 18.28
C LEU A 242 -24.71 12.45 18.82
N LEU A 243 -24.43 13.57 18.15
CA LEU A 243 -25.15 14.85 18.34
C LEU A 243 -25.71 15.32 17.00
#